data_AF-A0A151I2V7-F1
#
_entry.id   AF-A0A151I2V7-F1
#
_cell.length_a   1.000
_cell.length_b   1.000
_cell.length_c   1.000
_cell.angle_alpha   90.00
_cell.angle_beta   90.00
_cell.angle_gamma   90.00
#
_symmetry.space_group_name_H-M   'P 1'
#
loop_
_entity.id
_entity.type
_entity.pdbx_description
1 polymer ?
#
loop_
_entity_poly.entity_id
_entity_poly.type
_entity_poly.pdbx_seq_one_letter_code
_entity_poly.pdbx_strand_id
1 'polypeptide(L)'
;MAVTASSFDAWLSKKLQALNTDEGVFGTYIKGILEGDETEDEKTEALESILAGITEDNISKHVAEILSAWAEWLPTEEVAAAPAPMEDVDVRLAKMLESQSLPTTTQRSYTEEERRIREAILAQYSQMSDEDNSEGDGEEDGASGGDCGIEKNLNAATIVQQEREKREKAKLESQKKKEKDKEDR
;
A
#
# COMPACT_ATOMS: atom_id res chain seq x y z
N MET A 1 31.76 16.81 33.03
CA MET A 1 30.72 16.10 33.79
C MET A 1 29.69 15.62 32.78
N ALA A 2 29.63 14.33 32.49
CA ALA A 2 28.66 13.80 31.54
C ALA A 2 27.38 13.49 32.32
N VAL A 3 26.31 14.20 31.98
CA VAL A 3 24.96 13.94 32.47
C VAL A 3 24.54 12.60 31.89
N THR A 4 24.71 11.52 32.63
CA THR A 4 24.06 10.25 32.31
C THR A 4 22.58 10.48 32.57
N ALA A 5 21.86 10.92 31.54
CA ALA A 5 20.46 10.56 31.42
C ALA A 5 20.45 9.03 31.44
N SER A 6 20.24 8.47 32.63
CA SER A 6 19.82 7.09 32.79
C SER A 6 18.76 6.88 31.71
N SER A 7 18.86 5.83 30.89
CA SER A 7 17.86 5.48 29.88
C SER A 7 17.40 4.06 30.18
N PHE A 8 16.19 3.70 29.76
CA PHE A 8 15.71 2.31 29.86
C PHE A 8 16.72 1.35 29.21
N ASP A 9 17.30 1.73 28.08
CA ASP A 9 18.37 0.97 27.42
C ASP A 9 19.55 0.68 28.33
N ALA A 10 20.08 1.70 29.02
CA ALA A 10 21.21 1.52 29.91
C ALA A 10 20.86 0.65 31.13
N TRP A 11 19.60 0.67 31.57
CA TRP A 11 19.11 -0.20 32.64
C TRP A 11 18.96 -1.65 32.15
N LEU A 12 18.32 -1.86 31.00
CA LEU A 12 18.08 -3.17 30.43
C LEU A 12 19.41 -3.86 30.08
N SER A 13 20.38 -3.14 29.51
CA SER A 13 21.71 -3.69 29.25
C SER A 13 22.38 -4.19 30.53
N LYS A 14 22.34 -3.43 31.63
CA LYS A 14 22.90 -3.86 32.92
C LYS A 14 22.17 -5.07 33.50
N LYS A 15 20.84 -5.10 33.36
CA LYS A 15 20.00 -6.21 33.82
C LYS A 15 20.36 -7.52 33.09
N LEU A 16 20.50 -7.45 31.77
CA LEU A 16 20.88 -8.59 30.93
C LEU A 16 22.32 -9.05 31.18
N GLN A 17 23.26 -8.11 31.34
CA GLN A 17 24.64 -8.44 31.74
C GLN A 17 24.70 -9.15 33.11
N ALA A 18 23.84 -8.76 34.07
CA ALA A 18 23.76 -9.43 35.36
C ALA A 18 23.22 -10.86 35.27
N LEU A 19 22.45 -11.17 34.23
CA LEU A 19 22.00 -12.53 33.88
C LEU A 19 23.02 -13.28 33.00
N ASN A 20 24.20 -12.71 32.77
CA ASN A 20 25.27 -13.28 31.96
C ASN A 20 24.84 -13.59 30.51
N THR A 21 24.02 -12.72 29.92
CA THR A 21 23.54 -12.82 28.54
C THR A 21 23.94 -11.62 27.69
N ASP A 22 23.88 -11.77 26.37
CA ASP A 22 24.22 -10.73 25.40
C ASP A 22 23.14 -9.64 25.34
N GLU A 23 23.47 -8.42 25.78
CA GLU A 23 22.54 -7.30 25.79
C GLU A 23 22.16 -6.79 24.39
N GLY A 24 22.99 -7.00 23.37
CA GLY A 24 22.75 -6.50 22.02
C GLY A 24 21.66 -7.28 21.32
N VAL A 25 21.68 -8.61 21.46
CA VAL A 25 20.68 -9.52 20.88
C VAL A 25 19.38 -9.47 21.67
N PHE A 26 19.45 -9.71 22.98
CA PHE A 26 18.23 -9.80 23.79
C PHE A 26 17.62 -8.44 24.10
N GLY A 27 18.43 -7.39 24.26
CA GLY A 27 17.92 -6.05 24.56
C GLY A 27 17.09 -5.47 23.43
N THR A 28 17.53 -5.64 22.17
CA THR A 28 16.78 -5.18 20.99
C THR A 28 15.47 -5.96 20.81
N TYR A 29 15.49 -7.27 21.06
CA TYR A 29 14.29 -8.10 20.96
C TYR A 29 13.26 -7.80 22.06
N ILE A 30 13.70 -7.70 23.31
CA ILE A 30 12.86 -7.33 24.46
C ILE A 30 12.23 -5.95 24.24
N LYS A 31 13.02 -4.98 23.75
CA LYS A 31 12.48 -3.66 23.41
C LYS A 31 11.39 -3.74 22.33
N GLY A 32 11.62 -4.53 21.28
CA GLY A 32 10.64 -4.70 20.21
C GLY A 32 9.29 -5.23 20.71
N ILE A 33 9.30 -6.12 21.70
CA ILE A 33 8.08 -6.63 22.36
C ILE A 33 7.41 -5.52 23.19
N LEU A 34 8.19 -4.78 23.96
CA LEU A 34 7.68 -3.71 24.81
C LEU A 34 7.07 -2.55 24.00
N GLU A 35 7.64 -2.23 22.84
CA GLU A 35 7.17 -1.22 21.89
C GLU A 35 6.01 -1.71 21.00
N GLY A 36 5.74 -3.02 20.95
CA GLY A 36 4.63 -3.59 20.19
C GLY A 36 3.26 -3.14 20.70
N ASP A 37 2.23 -3.30 19.86
CA ASP A 37 0.82 -3.01 20.17
C ASP A 37 0.06 -4.18 20.81
N GLU A 38 0.80 -5.24 21.17
CA GLU A 38 0.31 -6.41 21.88
C GLU A 38 -0.24 -6.05 23.27
N THR A 39 -1.15 -6.89 23.78
CA THR A 39 -1.68 -6.75 25.14
C THR A 39 -0.60 -7.00 26.21
N GLU A 40 -0.80 -6.49 27.42
CA GLU A 40 0.16 -6.68 28.52
C GLU A 40 0.37 -8.17 28.85
N ASP A 41 -0.69 -8.98 28.73
CA ASP A 41 -0.62 -10.43 28.91
C ASP A 41 0.25 -11.09 27.83
N GLU A 42 0.06 -10.72 26.55
CA GLU A 42 0.89 -11.22 25.44
C GLU A 42 2.36 -10.82 25.59
N LYS A 43 2.63 -9.57 25.99
CA LYS A 43 3.99 -9.10 26.29
C LYS A 43 4.60 -9.89 27.43
N THR A 44 3.83 -10.19 28.47
CA THR A 44 4.28 -10.99 29.62
C THR A 44 4.67 -12.41 29.17
N GLU A 45 3.81 -13.10 28.42
CA GLU A 45 4.10 -14.44 27.90
C GLU A 45 5.33 -14.47 26.99
N ALA A 46 5.45 -13.48 26.10
CA ALA A 46 6.60 -13.35 25.20
C ALA A 46 7.91 -13.14 25.97
N LEU A 47 7.91 -12.27 26.99
CA LEU A 47 9.06 -12.04 27.86
C LEU A 47 9.40 -13.27 28.70
N GLU A 48 8.41 -13.99 29.24
CA GLU A 48 8.63 -15.22 29.98
C GLU A 48 9.30 -16.29 29.11
N SER A 49 8.84 -16.45 27.87
CA SER A 49 9.43 -17.38 26.90
C SER A 49 10.90 -17.07 26.60
N ILE A 50 11.24 -15.79 26.42
CA ILE A 50 12.63 -15.36 26.18
C ILE A 50 13.49 -15.60 27.40
N LEU A 51 13.03 -15.15 28.57
CA LEU A 51 13.79 -15.25 29.80
C LEU A 51 13.97 -16.70 30.24
N ALA A 52 13.00 -17.59 29.95
CA ALA A 52 13.15 -19.03 30.15
C ALA A 52 14.30 -19.63 29.31
N GLY A 53 14.62 -19.03 28.16
CA GLY A 53 15.80 -19.40 27.38
C GLY A 53 17.14 -18.86 27.93
N ILE A 54 17.10 -17.92 28.88
CA ILE A 54 18.27 -17.25 29.45
C ILE A 54 18.56 -17.75 30.87
N THR A 55 17.53 -17.90 31.70
CA THR A 55 17.60 -18.28 33.11
C THR A 55 16.43 -19.18 33.48
N GLU A 56 16.68 -20.18 34.33
CA GLU A 56 15.65 -21.06 34.87
C GLU A 56 15.04 -20.51 36.17
N ASP A 57 15.70 -19.52 36.78
CA ASP A 57 15.34 -18.97 38.08
C ASP A 57 14.60 -17.64 37.97
N ASN A 58 13.55 -17.48 38.79
CA ASN A 58 12.85 -16.21 39.03
C ASN A 58 12.34 -15.49 37.76
N ILE A 59 12.00 -16.23 36.71
CA ILE A 59 11.54 -15.71 35.41
C ILE A 59 10.44 -14.65 35.58
N SER A 60 9.33 -14.97 36.24
CA SER A 60 8.22 -14.04 36.42
C SER A 60 8.60 -12.77 37.22
N LYS A 61 9.58 -12.85 38.13
CA LYS A 61 10.10 -11.64 38.81
C LYS A 61 10.88 -10.76 37.85
N HIS A 62 11.71 -11.36 36.99
CA HIS A 62 12.47 -10.62 35.99
C HIS A 62 11.56 -9.96 34.95
N VAL A 63 10.49 -10.65 34.52
CA VAL A 63 9.47 -10.05 33.65
C VAL A 63 8.78 -8.87 34.33
N ALA A 64 8.33 -9.03 35.57
CA ALA A 64 7.70 -7.95 36.33
C ALA A 64 8.63 -6.74 36.51
N GLU A 65 9.91 -6.97 36.80
CA GLU A 65 10.90 -5.90 36.90
C GLU A 65 11.08 -5.17 35.55
N ILE A 66 11.18 -5.89 34.44
CA ILE A 66 11.31 -5.29 33.10
C ILE A 66 10.08 -4.46 32.74
N LEU A 67 8.87 -4.96 32.99
CA LEU A 67 7.63 -4.24 32.74
C LEU A 67 7.52 -2.99 33.62
N SER A 68 7.86 -3.09 34.91
CA SER A 68 7.87 -1.94 35.82
C SER A 68 8.88 -0.87 35.40
N ALA A 69 10.08 -1.28 34.99
CA ALA A 69 11.10 -0.39 34.49
C ALA A 69 10.71 0.18 33.13
N TRP A 70 9.95 -0.53 32.29
CA TRP A 70 9.43 0.07 31.07
C TRP A 70 8.40 1.16 31.39
N ALA A 71 7.44 0.87 32.27
CA ALA A 71 6.40 1.80 32.69
C ALA A 71 6.93 3.09 33.34
N GLU A 72 7.99 3.00 34.16
CA GLU A 72 8.66 4.16 34.77
C GLU A 72 9.35 5.07 33.73
N TRP A 73 9.69 4.50 32.57
CA TRP A 73 10.50 5.14 31.54
C TRP A 73 9.69 5.55 30.30
N LEU A 74 8.43 5.11 30.19
CA LEU A 74 7.49 5.70 29.26
C LEU A 74 7.39 7.20 29.54
N PRO A 75 7.49 8.06 28.51
CA PRO A 75 7.15 9.47 28.67
C PRO A 75 5.79 9.58 29.36
N THR A 76 5.69 10.49 30.34
CA THR A 76 4.46 10.85 31.07
C THR A 76 3.35 11.43 30.15
N GLU A 77 3.39 11.13 28.85
CA GLU A 77 2.43 11.58 27.85
C GLU A 77 1.32 10.54 27.59
N GLU A 78 1.52 9.26 27.94
CA GLU A 78 0.48 8.22 27.78
C GLU A 78 -0.17 7.73 29.09
N VAL A 79 0.36 8.10 30.26
CA VAL A 79 -0.23 7.74 31.58
C VAL A 79 -0.68 8.97 32.37
N ALA A 80 -1.19 9.97 31.67
CA ALA A 80 -2.15 10.91 32.24
C ALA A 80 -3.59 10.48 31.89
N ALA A 81 -3.89 9.18 31.99
CA ALA A 81 -5.26 8.71 32.18
C ALA A 81 -5.68 8.98 33.65
N ALA A 82 -5.72 10.26 34.01
CA ALA A 82 -6.69 10.70 35.00
C ALA A 82 -8.08 10.31 34.47
N PRO A 83 -9.08 10.01 35.33
CA PRO A 83 -10.43 9.74 34.87
C PRO A 83 -11.01 11.04 34.30
N ALA A 84 -10.72 11.31 33.02
CA ALA A 84 -11.41 12.34 32.27
C ALA A 84 -12.90 11.95 32.26
N PRO A 85 -13.82 12.90 32.48
CA PRO A 85 -15.24 12.60 32.43
C PRO A 85 -15.51 11.93 31.09
N MET A 86 -16.37 10.91 31.10
CA MET A 86 -16.85 10.20 29.91
C MET A 86 -17.50 11.21 28.95
N GLU A 87 -16.69 11.94 28.19
CA GLU A 87 -17.16 12.57 26.98
C GLU A 87 -17.39 11.42 26.01
N ASP A 88 -18.68 11.19 25.77
CA ASP A 88 -19.20 10.27 24.79
C ASP A 88 -18.37 10.34 23.51
N VAL A 89 -17.90 9.17 23.06
CA VAL A 89 -17.05 9.03 21.87
C VAL A 89 -17.74 9.69 20.66
N ASP A 90 -19.08 9.68 20.65
CA ASP A 90 -19.91 10.34 19.65
C ASP A 90 -19.75 11.86 19.65
N VAL A 91 -19.60 12.49 20.84
CA VAL A 91 -19.37 13.94 20.97
C VAL A 91 -17.97 14.32 20.48
N ARG A 92 -16.97 13.49 20.76
CA ARG A 92 -15.60 13.70 20.25
C ARG A 92 -15.55 13.52 18.73
N LEU A 93 -16.22 12.49 18.20
CA LEU A 93 -16.31 12.24 16.77
C LEU A 93 -17.02 13.39 16.04
N ALA A 94 -18.13 13.89 16.59
CA ALA A 94 -18.86 15.02 16.04
C ALA A 94 -18.00 16.29 15.97
N LYS A 95 -17.27 16.63 17.04
CA LYS A 95 -16.33 17.77 17.04
C LYS A 95 -15.24 17.63 15.98
N MET A 96 -14.69 16.43 15.81
CA MET A 96 -13.63 16.18 14.82
C MET A 96 -14.15 16.34 13.39
N LEU A 97 -15.36 15.83 13.11
CA LEU A 97 -16.04 16.01 11.81
C LEU A 97 -16.39 17.48 11.54
N GLU A 98 -16.85 18.22 12.55
CA GLU A 98 -17.18 19.65 12.43
C GLU A 98 -15.93 20.49 12.11
N SER A 99 -14.80 20.18 12.73
CA SER A 99 -13.53 20.86 12.44
C SER A 99 -12.93 20.52 11.08
N GLN A 100 -13.34 19.42 10.46
CA GLN A 100 -12.96 19.04 9.10
C GLN A 100 -14.01 19.51 8.10
N SER A 101 -14.28 20.81 8.05
CA SER A 101 -15.11 21.38 6.97
C SER A 101 -14.39 21.18 5.62
N LEU A 102 -14.84 20.20 4.85
CA LEU A 102 -14.33 19.91 3.52
C LEU A 102 -14.52 21.15 2.62
N PRO A 103 -13.53 21.53 1.81
CA PRO A 103 -13.73 22.57 0.81
C PRO A 103 -14.86 22.11 -0.12
N THR A 104 -15.98 22.85 -0.08
CA THR A 104 -17.12 22.64 -0.99
C THR A 104 -16.57 22.58 -2.41
N THR A 105 -16.73 21.42 -3.05
CA THR A 105 -16.41 21.24 -4.46
C THR A 105 -17.15 22.32 -5.24
N THR A 106 -16.40 23.28 -5.79
CA THR A 106 -16.97 24.29 -6.66
C THR A 106 -17.44 23.54 -7.90
N GLN A 107 -18.76 23.46 -8.08
CA GLN A 107 -19.38 22.89 -9.28
C GLN A 107 -18.77 23.60 -10.50
N ARG A 108 -17.95 22.88 -11.27
CA ARG A 108 -17.31 23.41 -12.47
C ARG A 108 -18.43 23.67 -13.49
N SER A 109 -18.64 24.93 -13.84
CA SER A 109 -19.63 25.31 -14.85
C SER A 109 -19.11 24.90 -16.23
N TYR A 110 -19.63 23.78 -16.76
CA TYR A 110 -19.28 23.32 -18.10
C TYR A 110 -19.81 24.28 -19.17
N THR A 111 -18.97 24.55 -20.15
CA THR A 111 -19.34 25.29 -21.37
C THR A 111 -20.29 24.47 -22.24
N GLU A 112 -21.01 25.13 -23.15
CA GLU A 112 -21.99 24.47 -24.02
C GLU A 112 -21.34 23.43 -24.96
N GLU A 113 -20.08 23.68 -25.35
CA GLU A 113 -19.27 22.76 -26.14
C GLU A 113 -18.92 21.48 -25.36
N GLU A 114 -18.48 21.60 -24.10
CA GLU A 114 -18.18 20.46 -23.25
C GLU A 114 -19.43 19.61 -22.94
N ARG A 115 -20.60 20.27 -22.81
CA ARG A 115 -21.87 19.56 -22.62
C ARG A 115 -22.24 18.75 -23.86
N ARG A 116 -22.05 19.32 -25.05
CA ARG A 116 -22.30 18.63 -26.33
C ARG A 116 -21.37 17.42 -26.51
N ILE A 117 -20.09 17.55 -26.15
CA ILE A 117 -19.13 16.44 -26.19
C ILE A 117 -19.57 15.33 -25.22
N ARG A 118 -19.96 15.68 -23.99
CA ARG A 118 -20.47 14.71 -23.00
C ARG A 118 -21.70 13.96 -23.52
N GLU A 119 -22.63 14.67 -24.14
CA GLU A 119 -23.85 14.07 -24.70
C GLU A 119 -23.54 13.15 -25.88
N ALA A 120 -22.63 13.53 -26.78
CA ALA A 120 -22.21 12.68 -27.89
C ALA A 120 -21.57 11.37 -27.43
N ILE A 121 -20.74 11.43 -26.38
CA ILE A 121 -20.15 10.23 -25.76
C ILE A 121 -21.26 9.35 -25.16
N LEU A 122 -22.19 9.94 -24.41
CA LEU A 122 -23.33 9.21 -23.82
C LEU A 122 -24.21 8.54 -24.88
N ALA A 123 -24.47 9.21 -26.00
CA ALA A 123 -25.22 8.65 -27.12
C ALA A 123 -24.50 7.45 -27.76
N GLN A 124 -23.16 7.54 -27.92
CA GLN A 124 -22.36 6.44 -28.45
C GLN A 124 -22.45 5.18 -27.56
N TYR A 125 -22.50 5.34 -26.23
CA TYR A 125 -22.68 4.23 -25.31
C TYR A 125 -24.14 3.74 -25.24
N SER A 126 -25.13 4.63 -25.41
CA SER A 126 -26.54 4.21 -25.44
C SER A 126 -26.85 3.39 -26.68
N GLN A 127 -26.25 3.71 -27.83
CA GLN A 127 -26.41 2.94 -29.08
C GLN A 127 -25.82 1.53 -29.00
N MET A 128 -24.80 1.30 -28.15
CA MET A 128 -24.24 -0.05 -27.95
C MET A 128 -25.12 -0.95 -27.07
N SER A 129 -26.14 -0.40 -26.40
CA SER A 129 -27.00 -1.15 -25.46
C SER A 129 -28.35 -1.57 -26.05
N ASP A 130 -28.76 -1.00 -27.19
CA ASP A 130 -30.09 -1.19 -27.81
C ASP A 130 -30.04 -1.97 -29.15
N GLU A 131 -28.86 -2.48 -29.53
CA GLU A 131 -28.69 -3.32 -30.74
C GLU A 131 -28.56 -4.82 -30.41
N ASP A 132 -28.81 -5.22 -29.15
CA ASP A 132 -28.82 -6.63 -28.69
C ASP A 132 -30.23 -7.24 -28.57
N ASN A 133 -31.25 -6.62 -29.19
CA ASN A 133 -32.61 -7.18 -29.22
C ASN A 133 -33.16 -7.27 -30.64
N SER A 134 -32.43 -7.95 -31.52
CA SER A 134 -32.95 -8.50 -32.77
C SER A 134 -32.46 -9.92 -32.97
N GLU A 135 -33.28 -10.86 -32.48
CA GLU A 135 -33.54 -12.21 -32.97
C GLU A 135 -32.53 -12.85 -33.95
N GLY A 136 -32.02 -14.02 -33.56
CA GLY A 136 -31.98 -15.15 -34.50
C GLY A 136 -30.63 -15.83 -34.72
N ASP A 137 -30.58 -17.06 -34.19
CA ASP A 137 -29.83 -18.21 -34.66
C ASP A 137 -28.35 -18.31 -34.31
N GLY A 138 -28.01 -19.50 -33.78
CA GLY A 138 -26.76 -19.76 -33.11
C GLY A 138 -25.58 -19.88 -34.06
N GLU A 139 -24.40 -19.61 -33.51
CA GLU A 139 -23.20 -20.42 -33.69
C GLU A 139 -22.18 -19.96 -32.63
N GLU A 140 -21.57 -20.93 -31.95
CA GLU A 140 -20.43 -20.72 -31.07
C GLU A 140 -19.32 -20.00 -31.84
N ASP A 141 -18.96 -18.77 -31.46
CA ASP A 141 -17.60 -18.30 -31.69
C ASP A 141 -17.09 -17.41 -30.55
N GLY A 142 -15.79 -17.55 -30.31
CA GLY A 142 -15.13 -17.39 -29.02
C GLY A 142 -15.21 -16.01 -28.36
N ALA A 143 -15.04 -16.07 -27.04
CA ALA A 143 -14.84 -14.97 -26.11
C ALA A 143 -14.20 -13.71 -26.74
N SER A 144 -15.05 -12.76 -27.13
CA SER A 144 -14.62 -11.39 -27.41
C SER A 144 -14.28 -10.74 -26.07
N GLY A 145 -12.99 -10.79 -25.73
CA GLY A 145 -12.43 -10.17 -24.53
C GLY A 145 -12.76 -8.69 -24.51
N GLY A 146 -13.70 -8.34 -23.62
CA GLY A 146 -14.09 -6.97 -23.34
C GLY A 146 -12.88 -6.07 -23.08
N ASP A 147 -12.97 -4.85 -23.59
CA ASP A 147 -12.01 -3.77 -23.40
C ASP A 147 -12.01 -3.34 -21.92
N CYS A 148 -11.39 -4.14 -21.06
CA CYS A 148 -10.90 -3.67 -19.79
C CYS A 148 -9.87 -2.58 -20.11
N GLY A 149 -9.99 -1.38 -19.53
CA GLY A 149 -9.17 -0.20 -19.83
C GLY A 149 -7.66 -0.32 -19.51
N ILE A 150 -7.10 -1.51 -19.69
CA ILE A 150 -5.70 -1.88 -19.68
C ILE A 150 -5.26 -1.88 -21.13
N GLU A 151 -4.29 -1.02 -21.45
CA GLU A 151 -3.73 -0.92 -22.79
C GLU A 151 -3.25 -2.30 -23.29
N LYS A 152 -3.73 -2.71 -24.46
CA LYS A 152 -3.41 -4.01 -25.04
C LYS A 152 -1.91 -4.09 -25.35
N ASN A 153 -1.32 -5.25 -25.14
CA ASN A 153 0.09 -5.47 -25.47
C ASN A 153 0.30 -5.32 -27.00
N LEU A 154 0.99 -4.26 -27.41
CA LEU A 154 1.23 -3.94 -28.83
C LEU A 154 2.48 -4.63 -29.40
N ASN A 155 3.30 -5.30 -28.59
CA ASN A 155 4.60 -5.82 -29.04
C ASN A 155 4.45 -6.78 -30.22
N ALA A 156 3.46 -7.68 -30.18
CA ALA A 156 3.19 -8.61 -31.27
C ALA A 156 2.71 -7.89 -32.54
N ALA A 157 1.79 -6.93 -32.40
CA ALA A 157 1.29 -6.14 -33.52
C ALA A 157 2.38 -5.29 -34.17
N THR A 158 3.26 -4.68 -33.36
CA THR A 158 4.41 -3.90 -33.83
C THR A 158 5.39 -4.76 -34.61
N ILE A 159 5.70 -5.98 -34.15
CA ILE A 159 6.61 -6.89 -34.86
C ILE A 159 6.03 -7.29 -36.22
N VAL A 160 4.74 -7.67 -36.27
CA VAL A 160 4.07 -8.05 -37.51
C VAL A 160 4.01 -6.88 -38.50
N GLN A 161 3.76 -5.67 -38.01
CA GLN A 161 3.75 -4.47 -38.85
C GLN A 161 5.14 -4.15 -39.40
N GLN A 162 6.19 -4.21 -38.57
CA GLN A 162 7.57 -3.98 -39.03
C GLN A 162 8.03 -5.01 -40.07
N GLU A 163 7.64 -6.28 -39.92
CA GLU A 163 7.96 -7.31 -40.92
C GLU A 163 7.25 -7.06 -42.25
N ARG A 164 5.96 -6.67 -42.20
CA ARG A 164 5.19 -6.30 -43.38
C ARG A 164 5.80 -5.09 -44.11
N GLU A 165 6.16 -4.05 -43.37
CA GLU A 165 6.79 -2.85 -43.92
C GLU A 165 8.15 -3.17 -44.56
N LYS A 166 8.97 -4.01 -43.92
CA LYS A 166 10.24 -4.47 -44.52
C LYS A 166 10.01 -5.22 -45.82
N ARG A 167 9.00 -6.08 -45.88
CA ARG A 167 8.67 -6.84 -47.10
C ARG A 167 8.18 -5.94 -48.23
N GLU A 168 7.31 -4.98 -47.94
CA GLU A 168 6.82 -4.02 -48.94
C GLU A 168 7.92 -3.08 -49.43
N LYS A 169 8.80 -2.62 -48.52
CA LYS A 169 9.96 -1.81 -48.89
C LYS A 169 10.91 -2.56 -49.84
N ALA A 170 11.20 -3.83 -49.55
CA ALA A 170 12.04 -4.64 -50.43
C ALA A 170 11.42 -4.85 -51.83
N LYS A 171 10.10 -4.99 -51.92
CA LYS A 171 9.39 -5.06 -53.21
C LYS A 171 9.49 -3.76 -53.99
N LEU A 172 9.26 -2.61 -53.34
CA LEU A 172 9.37 -1.29 -53.95
C LEU A 172 10.80 -1.00 -54.43
N GLU A 173 11.81 -1.31 -53.62
CA GLU A 173 13.21 -1.15 -54.01
C GLU A 173 13.58 -2.05 -55.20
N SER A 174 13.07 -3.28 -55.24
CA SER A 174 13.27 -4.18 -56.38
C SER A 174 12.61 -3.65 -57.66
N GLN A 175 11.37 -3.15 -57.56
CA GLN A 175 10.65 -2.56 -58.69
C GLN A 175 11.35 -1.29 -59.19
N LYS A 176 11.69 -0.37 -58.28
CA LYS A 176 12.41 0.86 -58.62
C LYS A 176 13.77 0.59 -59.25
N LYS A 177 14.49 -0.43 -58.79
CA LYS A 177 15.76 -0.84 -59.40
C LYS A 177 15.53 -1.35 -60.84
N LYS A 178 14.51 -2.18 -61.06
CA LYS A 178 14.16 -2.65 -62.41
C LYS A 178 13.76 -1.52 -63.36
N GLU A 179 13.05 -0.51 -62.86
CA GLU A 179 12.67 0.66 -63.66
C GLU A 179 13.88 1.53 -64.00
N LYS A 180 14.75 1.81 -63.02
CA LYS A 180 16.00 2.54 -63.27
C LYS A 180 16.92 1.83 -64.27
N ASP A 181 17.07 0.52 -64.14
CA ASP A 181 17.86 -0.29 -65.08
C ASP A 181 17.24 -0.33 -66.50
N LYS A 182 15.93 -0.03 -66.63
CA LYS A 182 15.23 0.08 -67.91
C LYS A 182 15.37 1.47 -68.53
N GLU A 183 15.40 2.53 -67.73
CA GLU A 183 15.60 3.91 -68.20
C GLU A 183 17.05 4.19 -68.65
N ASP A 184 18.03 3.49 -68.07
CA ASP A 184 19.46 3.63 -68.38
C ASP A 184 19.91 2.81 -69.61
N ARG A 185 18.98 2.16 -70.32
CA ARG A 185 19.25 1.28 -71.47
C ARG A 185 18.57 1.78 -72.75
#